data_AF-A0A0G0THG6-F1
#
_entry.id   AF-A0A0G0THG6-F1
#
_cell.length_a   1.000
_cell.length_b   1.000
_cell.length_c   1.000
_cell.angle_alpha   90.00
_cell.angle_beta   90.00
_cell.angle_gamma   90.00
#
_symmetry.space_group_name_H-M   'P 1'
#
loop_
_entity.id
_entity.type
_entity.pdbx_description
1 polymer ?
#
loop_
_entity_poly.entity_id
_entity_poly.type
_entity_poly.pdbx_seq_one_letter_code
_entity_poly.pdbx_strand_id
1 'polypeptide(L)'
;MSIEYLSERKSNVSRVESLDAAKIHPQLGLAKNEQEILYEARTGFVSKDMGESRMLFESFYSWMRKHSDSVMAPRTGHIGGTWEAIMLGGGGPVAFNRGVLELGLGYPLLFDTNMTPDIKTGRGDNLYYPGTVLGNNGQLVELEQFTLQNGKFLPPTRPDIYSPFVATKINGVPTAINYIHRSRLKNLTGRTYVSDVLWRNWGQVETYLRIIFKRALLGETPYESTVHVQKAVDRWVGADGVVSDARFFITERGLERNNKCYDWDEFVDLIKLNVYISSHPETMPDLIEKVKDGIPLMSKEFLILCLALLDTDFVSGAKSQGKINPHFHWGGFQMAGLGKDRGYFQNSVATIRALMQDIRIGSNEPPLPIAYTLMPAGIFLLLPHLSAITETDAINNLLNEVTKEPEGKVSKTKTMEYIKKIVNEWLAKGSDKKLSKEFISRFSKYNHPMKNIPTETKLFIPEPFYGLSIQQLIITAGYLKEALNEH
;
A
#
# COMPACT_ATOMS: atom_id res chain seq x y z
N MET A 1 -17.88 -15.91 -33.94
CA MET A 1 -17.13 -14.65 -34.18
C MET A 1 -15.68 -14.91 -33.79
N SER A 2 -14.77 -14.54 -34.69
CA SER A 2 -13.46 -15.15 -34.96
C SER A 2 -12.36 -14.82 -33.94
N ILE A 3 -11.35 -15.70 -33.93
CA ILE A 3 -10.08 -15.67 -33.19
C ILE A 3 -9.13 -14.61 -33.80
N GLU A 4 -9.58 -13.35 -33.92
CA GLU A 4 -8.81 -12.27 -34.55
C GLU A 4 -8.57 -11.03 -33.68
N TYR A 5 -9.03 -11.01 -32.42
CA TYR A 5 -8.86 -9.84 -31.55
C TYR A 5 -7.62 -9.87 -30.63
N LEU A 6 -6.69 -10.83 -30.83
CA LEU A 6 -5.49 -11.01 -29.99
C LEU A 6 -4.15 -10.79 -30.73
N SER A 7 -4.15 -10.35 -31.99
CA SER A 7 -2.94 -10.17 -32.80
C SER A 7 -2.45 -8.73 -33.01
N GLU A 8 -3.19 -7.69 -32.61
CA GLU A 8 -2.81 -6.28 -32.91
C GLU A 8 -2.11 -5.50 -31.78
N ARG A 9 -1.53 -6.17 -30.77
CA ARG A 9 -0.59 -5.54 -29.82
C ARG A 9 0.88 -5.91 -30.02
N LYS A 10 1.27 -6.20 -31.27
CA LYS A 10 2.67 -6.19 -31.69
C LYS A 10 2.90 -5.00 -32.61
N SER A 11 3.95 -4.23 -32.31
CA SER A 11 4.53 -3.13 -33.12
C SER A 11 3.98 -1.70 -32.95
N ASN A 12 3.85 -1.25 -31.71
CA ASN A 12 4.17 0.15 -31.37
C ASN A 12 4.85 0.20 -30.00
N VAL A 13 6.02 -0.44 -29.91
CA VAL A 13 7.01 -0.07 -28.90
C VAL A 13 7.58 1.26 -29.40
N SER A 14 6.85 2.34 -29.14
CA SER A 14 7.47 3.66 -29.12
C SER A 14 8.69 3.54 -28.22
N ARG A 15 9.79 4.14 -28.65
CA ARG A 15 11.00 4.31 -27.85
C ARG A 15 10.56 4.95 -26.53
N VAL A 16 10.35 4.15 -25.48
CA VAL A 16 10.12 4.68 -24.14
C VAL A 16 11.44 5.34 -23.79
N GLU A 17 11.47 6.67 -23.81
CA GLU A 17 12.64 7.42 -23.40
C GLU A 17 12.99 6.97 -21.98
N SER A 18 14.17 6.38 -21.84
CA SER A 18 14.72 6.02 -20.54
C SER A 18 14.82 7.28 -19.69
N LEU A 19 14.18 7.26 -18.53
CA LEU A 19 14.28 8.34 -17.55
C LEU A 19 15.69 8.35 -16.94
N ASP A 20 16.41 9.44 -17.16
CA ASP A 20 17.68 9.70 -16.48
C ASP A 20 17.42 10.09 -15.03
N ALA A 21 17.73 9.19 -14.10
CA ALA A 21 17.56 9.40 -12.67
C ALA A 21 18.20 10.73 -12.20
N ALA A 22 19.30 11.18 -12.81
CA ALA A 22 19.97 12.43 -12.47
C ALA A 22 19.11 13.69 -12.73
N LYS A 23 18.13 13.61 -13.66
CA LYS A 23 17.18 14.71 -13.95
C LYS A 23 15.98 14.71 -13.00
N ILE A 24 15.66 13.56 -12.40
CA ILE A 24 14.52 13.37 -11.49
C ILE A 24 14.87 13.86 -10.08
N HIS A 25 16.04 13.48 -9.56
CA HIS A 25 16.40 13.67 -8.15
C HIS A 25 16.41 15.13 -7.62
N PRO A 26 16.91 16.14 -8.36
CA PRO A 26 16.92 17.52 -7.86
C PRO A 26 15.51 18.07 -7.63
N GLN A 27 14.55 17.60 -8.43
CA GLN A 27 13.16 18.07 -8.36
C GLN A 27 12.40 17.44 -7.20
N LEU A 28 12.88 16.34 -6.61
CA LEU A 28 12.23 15.64 -5.50
C LEU A 28 12.67 16.13 -4.10
N GLY A 29 13.63 17.05 -4.05
CA GLY A 29 14.06 17.66 -2.79
C GLY A 29 14.79 16.70 -1.84
N LEU A 30 15.52 15.72 -2.37
CA LEU A 30 16.55 15.01 -1.59
C LEU A 30 17.62 16.01 -1.16
N ALA A 31 18.03 15.97 0.10
CA ALA A 31 19.11 16.81 0.59
C ALA A 31 20.44 16.42 -0.09
N LYS A 32 21.35 17.39 -0.27
CA LYS A 32 22.61 17.17 -1.00
C LYS A 32 23.43 16.00 -0.44
N ASN A 33 23.46 15.86 0.89
CA ASN A 33 24.11 14.74 1.57
C ASN A 33 23.43 13.39 1.28
N GLU A 34 22.10 13.32 1.18
CA GLU A 34 21.38 12.08 0.83
C GLU A 34 21.71 11.66 -0.61
N GLN A 35 21.79 12.64 -1.52
CA GLN A 35 22.21 12.40 -2.90
C GLN A 35 23.65 11.91 -2.95
N GLU A 36 24.58 12.56 -2.24
CA GLU A 36 25.99 12.15 -2.16
C GLU A 36 26.13 10.72 -1.61
N ILE A 37 25.44 10.39 -0.51
CA ILE A 37 25.45 9.06 0.09
C ILE A 37 24.98 7.98 -0.90
N LEU A 38 23.94 8.26 -1.68
CA LEU A 38 23.43 7.35 -2.70
C LEU A 38 24.36 7.25 -3.92
N TYR A 39 24.89 8.39 -4.40
CA TYR A 39 25.82 8.42 -5.54
C TYR A 39 27.12 7.68 -5.25
N GLU A 40 27.60 7.78 -4.01
CA GLU A 40 28.73 7.01 -3.50
C GLU A 40 28.33 5.59 -3.07
N ALA A 41 27.06 5.22 -3.24
CA ALA A 41 26.51 3.90 -2.94
C ALA A 41 26.76 3.42 -1.49
N ARG A 42 27.01 4.36 -0.55
CA ARG A 42 27.33 4.09 0.85
C ARG A 42 26.16 3.50 1.63
N THR A 43 24.93 3.83 1.23
CA THR A 43 23.71 3.17 1.72
C THR A 43 22.97 2.55 0.54
N GLY A 44 22.50 1.31 0.69
CA GLY A 44 21.67 0.68 -0.34
C GLY A 44 20.25 1.26 -0.44
N PHE A 45 19.79 2.00 0.57
CA PHE A 45 18.42 2.51 0.66
C PHE A 45 18.35 3.82 1.46
N VAL A 46 17.70 4.82 0.87
CA VAL A 46 17.24 6.02 1.57
C VAL A 46 15.77 6.26 1.27
N SER A 47 15.08 6.96 2.16
CA SER A 47 13.68 7.30 1.98
C SER A 47 13.40 8.78 2.19
N LYS A 48 12.56 9.35 1.35
CA LYS A 48 12.03 10.71 1.44
C LYS A 48 10.54 10.66 1.75
N ASP A 49 10.12 11.37 2.80
CA ASP A 49 8.72 11.61 3.10
C ASP A 49 8.26 12.94 2.49
N MET A 50 7.36 12.88 1.51
CA MET A 50 6.83 14.08 0.86
C MET A 50 5.87 14.86 1.76
N GLY A 51 5.33 14.25 2.83
CA GLY A 51 4.56 14.96 3.85
C GLY A 51 5.40 15.99 4.63
N GLU A 52 6.73 15.89 4.56
CA GLU A 52 7.64 16.89 5.12
C GLU A 52 8.09 17.94 4.10
N SER A 53 7.67 17.80 2.84
CA SER A 53 8.11 18.65 1.73
C SER A 53 7.29 19.94 1.61
N ARG A 54 8.01 21.05 1.44
CA ARG A 54 7.44 22.36 1.05
C ARG A 54 7.21 22.49 -0.46
N MET A 55 7.42 21.42 -1.23
CA MET A 55 7.10 21.41 -2.65
C MET A 55 5.60 21.67 -2.85
N LEU A 56 5.30 22.62 -3.74
CA LEU A 56 3.92 22.91 -4.15
C LEU A 56 3.31 21.70 -4.86
N PHE A 57 2.03 21.46 -4.58
CA PHE A 57 1.29 20.38 -5.24
C PHE A 57 1.27 20.58 -6.76
N GLU A 58 1.14 21.81 -7.25
CA GLU A 58 1.18 22.08 -8.70
C GLU A 58 2.48 21.60 -9.36
N SER A 59 3.64 21.90 -8.76
CA SER A 59 4.93 21.48 -9.28
C SER A 59 5.05 19.95 -9.30
N PHE A 60 4.63 19.31 -8.21
CA PHE A 60 4.61 17.86 -8.09
C PHE A 60 3.65 17.20 -9.10
N TYR A 61 2.42 17.71 -9.19
CA TYR A 61 1.37 17.23 -10.07
C TYR A 61 1.79 17.34 -11.54
N SER A 62 2.29 18.52 -11.94
CA SER A 62 2.79 18.76 -13.29
C SER A 62 3.94 17.82 -13.66
N TRP A 63 4.84 17.55 -12.70
CA TRP A 63 5.92 16.61 -12.89
C TRP A 63 5.42 15.18 -13.11
N MET A 64 4.52 14.68 -12.25
CA MET A 64 3.92 13.35 -12.39
C MET A 64 3.19 13.20 -13.73
N ARG A 65 2.41 14.21 -14.12
CA ARG A 65 1.67 14.21 -15.40
C ARG A 65 2.59 14.25 -16.61
N LYS A 66 3.71 14.97 -16.55
CA LYS A 66 4.69 15.03 -17.63
C LYS A 66 5.38 13.68 -17.86
N HIS A 67 5.54 12.86 -16.82
CA HIS A 67 6.28 11.60 -16.89
C HIS A 67 5.38 10.36 -16.76
N SER A 68 4.06 10.50 -16.89
CA SER A 68 3.10 9.41 -16.70
C SER A 68 3.28 8.23 -17.64
N ASP A 69 3.93 8.45 -18.78
CA ASP A 69 4.23 7.40 -19.78
C ASP A 69 5.45 6.55 -19.40
N SER A 70 6.26 7.01 -18.45
CA SER A 70 7.49 6.35 -18.00
C SER A 70 7.39 5.88 -16.55
N VAL A 71 6.76 6.67 -15.68
CA VAL A 71 6.59 6.40 -14.25
C VAL A 71 5.12 6.54 -13.86
N MET A 72 4.60 5.52 -13.20
CA MET A 72 3.27 5.50 -12.61
C MET A 72 3.37 4.88 -11.22
N ALA A 73 3.35 5.72 -10.18
CA ALA A 73 3.57 5.23 -8.82
C ALA A 73 2.45 4.28 -8.35
N PRO A 74 2.77 3.12 -7.74
CA PRO A 74 1.77 2.29 -7.11
C PRO A 74 1.07 3.02 -5.97
N ARG A 75 -0.23 2.81 -5.88
CA ARG A 75 -1.03 3.11 -4.69
C ARG A 75 -1.44 1.81 -4.03
N THR A 76 -0.79 1.50 -2.91
CA THR A 76 -1.05 0.24 -2.21
C THR A 76 -2.24 0.28 -1.25
N GLY A 77 -3.31 -0.42 -1.57
CA GLY A 77 -4.35 -0.76 -0.59
C GLY A 77 -4.43 -2.27 -0.40
N HIS A 78 -5.23 -2.74 0.54
CA HIS A 78 -5.48 -4.16 0.66
C HIS A 78 -6.73 -4.55 -0.13
N ILE A 79 -6.82 -5.79 -0.60
CA ILE A 79 -8.01 -6.28 -1.27
C ILE A 79 -9.20 -6.38 -0.29
N GLY A 80 -10.43 -6.13 -0.75
CA GLY A 80 -11.63 -6.33 0.06
C GLY A 80 -12.85 -5.58 -0.46
N GLY A 81 -13.96 -5.67 0.27
CA GLY A 81 -15.28 -5.19 -0.16
C GLY A 81 -15.39 -3.68 -0.39
N THR A 82 -14.46 -2.88 0.14
CA THR A 82 -14.51 -1.41 -0.01
C THR A 82 -14.06 -0.90 -1.38
N TRP A 83 -13.28 -1.65 -2.15
CA TRP A 83 -12.76 -1.16 -3.44
C TRP A 83 -13.84 -0.83 -4.45
N GLU A 84 -14.91 -1.62 -4.50
CA GLU A 84 -16.05 -1.32 -5.35
C GLU A 84 -16.75 -0.03 -4.93
N ALA A 85 -16.87 0.19 -3.62
CA ALA A 85 -17.41 1.45 -3.10
C ALA A 85 -16.53 2.64 -3.48
N ILE A 86 -15.20 2.48 -3.39
CA ILE A 86 -14.21 3.50 -3.82
C ILE A 86 -14.38 3.85 -5.30
N MET A 87 -14.53 2.83 -6.15
CA MET A 87 -14.72 3.03 -7.60
C MET A 87 -16.05 3.71 -7.94
N LEU A 88 -17.10 3.42 -7.18
CA LEU A 88 -18.42 4.05 -7.35
C LEU A 88 -18.49 5.46 -6.75
N GLY A 89 -17.43 5.89 -6.06
CA GLY A 89 -17.29 7.24 -5.55
C GLY A 89 -17.49 7.40 -4.06
N GLY A 90 -17.88 6.33 -3.36
CA GLY A 90 -17.86 6.24 -1.90
C GLY A 90 -16.47 5.89 -1.38
N GLY A 91 -16.38 5.48 -0.11
CA GLY A 91 -15.13 4.89 0.40
C GLY A 91 -14.67 5.38 1.77
N GLY A 92 -15.38 6.30 2.42
CA GLY A 92 -15.06 6.73 3.78
C GLY A 92 -13.56 7.06 3.92
N PRO A 93 -12.86 6.57 4.96
CA PRO A 93 -11.46 6.91 5.20
C PRO A 93 -10.46 6.45 4.13
N VAL A 94 -10.86 5.59 3.17
CA VAL A 94 -10.03 5.18 2.02
C VAL A 94 -10.39 5.92 0.73
N ALA A 95 -11.25 6.93 0.79
CA ALA A 95 -11.62 7.74 -0.37
C ALA A 95 -10.42 8.41 -1.07
N PHE A 96 -9.30 8.63 -0.36
CA PHE A 96 -8.07 9.13 -0.97
C PHE A 96 -7.53 8.23 -2.11
N ASN A 97 -7.84 6.93 -2.11
CA ASN A 97 -7.44 6.04 -3.20
C ASN A 97 -8.06 6.50 -4.52
N ARG A 98 -9.31 6.98 -4.48
CA ARG A 98 -10.00 7.52 -5.65
C ARG A 98 -9.28 8.73 -6.23
N GLY A 99 -8.81 9.65 -5.38
CA GLY A 99 -8.05 10.82 -5.82
C GLY A 99 -6.79 10.47 -6.60
N VAL A 100 -6.02 9.47 -6.14
CA VAL A 100 -4.83 9.02 -6.88
C VAL A 100 -5.21 8.45 -8.25
N LEU A 101 -6.25 7.62 -8.30
CA LEU A 101 -6.65 6.90 -9.50
C LEU A 101 -7.35 7.78 -10.54
N GLU A 102 -8.34 8.59 -10.13
CA GLU A 102 -9.10 9.44 -11.04
C GLU A 102 -8.26 10.56 -11.66
N LEU A 103 -7.27 11.07 -10.92
CA LEU A 103 -6.36 12.08 -11.43
C LEU A 103 -5.24 11.50 -12.30
N GLY A 104 -5.17 10.17 -12.44
CA GLY A 104 -4.14 9.47 -13.21
C GLY A 104 -2.74 9.66 -12.62
N LEU A 105 -2.63 9.71 -11.30
CA LEU A 105 -1.37 9.92 -10.57
C LEU A 105 -0.70 8.62 -10.12
N GLY A 106 -1.37 7.50 -10.31
CA GLY A 106 -0.89 6.19 -9.93
C GLY A 106 -1.85 5.09 -10.36
N TYR A 107 -1.49 3.86 -10.04
CA TYR A 107 -2.32 2.68 -10.29
C TYR A 107 -2.57 1.88 -9.01
N PRO A 108 -3.65 1.09 -8.94
CA PRO A 108 -3.94 0.32 -7.73
C PRO A 108 -3.06 -0.94 -7.68
N LEU A 109 -2.19 -1.02 -6.67
CA LEU A 109 -1.40 -2.21 -6.36
C LEU A 109 -1.95 -2.85 -5.08
N LEU A 110 -2.73 -3.91 -5.21
CA LEU A 110 -3.53 -4.45 -4.13
C LEU A 110 -2.79 -5.56 -3.37
N PHE A 111 -2.60 -5.37 -2.06
CA PHE A 111 -2.18 -6.43 -1.15
C PHE A 111 -3.33 -7.41 -0.95
N ASP A 112 -3.17 -8.59 -1.52
CA ASP A 112 -4.08 -9.69 -1.43
C ASP A 112 -3.63 -10.74 -0.40
N THR A 113 -2.60 -10.43 0.38
CA THR A 113 -2.11 -11.20 1.52
C THR A 113 -2.48 -10.50 2.84
N ASN A 114 -3.77 -10.15 3.02
CA ASN A 114 -4.27 -9.43 4.19
C ASN A 114 -5.08 -10.35 5.14
N MET A 115 -5.83 -9.76 6.08
CA MET A 115 -6.61 -10.49 7.08
C MET A 115 -8.06 -10.03 7.08
N THR A 116 -9.00 -10.91 7.34
CA THR A 116 -10.40 -10.54 7.60
C THR A 116 -10.53 -9.69 8.86
N PRO A 117 -11.53 -8.79 8.91
CA PRO A 117 -11.72 -7.91 10.05
C PRO A 117 -12.37 -8.65 11.23
N ASP A 118 -11.90 -8.34 12.44
CA ASP A 118 -12.70 -8.52 13.65
C ASP A 118 -13.26 -7.15 14.07
N ILE A 119 -14.53 -6.92 13.72
CA ILE A 119 -15.20 -5.65 13.99
C ILE A 119 -15.30 -5.37 15.50
N LYS A 120 -15.38 -6.40 16.34
CA LYS A 120 -15.53 -6.24 17.79
C LYS A 120 -14.24 -5.81 18.45
N THR A 121 -13.12 -6.39 18.03
CA THR A 121 -11.81 -6.12 18.65
C THR A 121 -10.98 -5.09 17.90
N GLY A 122 -11.38 -4.69 16.69
CA GLY A 122 -10.60 -3.82 15.83
C GLY A 122 -9.31 -4.48 15.32
N ARG A 123 -9.23 -5.82 15.32
CA ARG A 123 -8.12 -6.60 14.76
C ARG A 123 -8.36 -6.96 13.29
N GLY A 124 -7.30 -7.35 12.61
CA GLY A 124 -7.35 -7.63 11.17
C GLY A 124 -7.51 -6.37 10.32
N ASP A 125 -7.98 -6.53 9.08
CA ASP A 125 -8.14 -5.43 8.14
C ASP A 125 -9.51 -4.77 8.25
N ASN A 126 -9.63 -3.87 9.21
CA ASN A 126 -10.85 -3.06 9.42
C ASN A 126 -10.97 -1.88 8.47
N LEU A 127 -10.10 -1.77 7.47
CA LEU A 127 -10.13 -0.66 6.52
C LEU A 127 -10.70 -1.12 5.18
N TYR A 128 -10.28 -2.29 4.69
CA TYR A 128 -10.70 -2.79 3.38
C TYR A 128 -11.76 -3.91 3.45
N TYR A 129 -11.97 -4.53 4.62
CA TYR A 129 -13.00 -5.54 4.88
C TYR A 129 -13.02 -6.71 3.87
N PRO A 130 -11.95 -7.52 3.75
CA PRO A 130 -11.91 -8.65 2.83
C PRO A 130 -12.95 -9.74 3.13
N GLY A 131 -13.54 -9.79 4.34
CA GLY A 131 -14.64 -10.70 4.67
C GLY A 131 -16.02 -10.25 4.15
N THR A 132 -16.11 -9.19 3.34
CA THR A 132 -17.38 -8.57 2.92
C THR A 132 -17.37 -8.22 1.44
N VAL A 133 -18.54 -8.05 0.82
CA VAL A 133 -18.70 -7.54 -0.56
C VAL A 133 -19.72 -6.41 -0.62
N LEU A 134 -19.65 -5.54 -1.63
CA LEU A 134 -20.68 -4.52 -1.83
C LEU A 134 -21.97 -5.17 -2.38
N GLY A 135 -23.05 -5.08 -1.61
CA GLY A 135 -24.38 -5.52 -2.00
C GLY A 135 -25.08 -4.53 -2.93
N ASN A 136 -26.20 -4.97 -3.52
CA ASN A 136 -26.98 -4.17 -4.48
C ASN A 136 -27.57 -2.87 -3.90
N ASN A 137 -27.71 -2.80 -2.57
CA ASN A 137 -28.16 -1.60 -1.85
C ASN A 137 -27.01 -0.63 -1.50
N GLY A 138 -25.79 -0.88 -2.00
CA GLY A 138 -24.60 -0.08 -1.70
C GLY A 138 -24.01 -0.32 -0.31
N GLN A 139 -24.45 -1.35 0.43
CA GLN A 139 -23.93 -1.68 1.75
C GLN A 139 -22.99 -2.89 1.69
N LEU A 140 -22.04 -2.97 2.61
CA LEU A 140 -21.24 -4.20 2.75
C LEU A 140 -22.11 -5.32 3.32
N VAL A 141 -21.99 -6.47 2.68
CA VAL A 141 -22.60 -7.74 3.09
C VAL A 141 -21.47 -8.67 3.48
N GLU A 142 -21.54 -9.23 4.69
CA GLU A 142 -20.59 -10.24 5.14
C GLU A 142 -20.71 -11.51 4.29
N LEU A 143 -19.56 -12.04 3.88
CA LEU A 143 -19.49 -13.35 3.26
C LEU A 143 -19.52 -14.41 4.37
N GLU A 144 -20.18 -15.54 4.11
CA GLU A 144 -20.02 -16.72 4.96
C GLU A 144 -18.57 -17.21 4.84
N GLN A 145 -17.86 -17.35 5.97
CA GLN A 145 -16.42 -17.64 5.96
C GLN A 145 -16.15 -19.04 6.51
N PHE A 146 -15.22 -19.74 5.86
CA PHE A 146 -14.78 -21.07 6.23
C PHE A 146 -13.26 -21.18 6.10
N THR A 147 -12.64 -21.96 6.98
CA THR A 147 -11.21 -22.31 6.91
C THR A 147 -11.03 -23.81 7.02
N LEU A 148 -9.88 -24.32 6.57
CA LEU A 148 -9.62 -25.75 6.61
C LEU A 148 -9.27 -26.17 8.05
N GLN A 149 -10.10 -27.02 8.63
CA GLN A 149 -9.92 -27.60 9.96
C GLN A 149 -10.16 -29.10 9.87
N ASN A 150 -9.18 -29.91 10.28
CA ASN A 150 -9.27 -31.38 10.24
C ASN A 150 -9.73 -31.94 8.88
N GLY A 151 -9.22 -31.37 7.78
CA GLY A 151 -9.56 -31.78 6.41
C GLY A 151 -10.95 -31.36 5.93
N LYS A 152 -11.63 -30.44 6.64
CA LYS A 152 -12.95 -29.92 6.26
C LYS A 152 -13.00 -28.41 6.34
N PHE A 153 -13.74 -27.78 5.44
CA PHE A 153 -14.04 -26.35 5.53
C PHE A 153 -15.13 -26.11 6.58
N LEU A 154 -14.73 -25.54 7.72
CA LEU A 154 -15.61 -25.24 8.85
C LEU A 154 -15.58 -23.73 9.16
N PRO A 155 -16.61 -23.18 9.82
CA PRO A 155 -16.58 -21.80 10.29
C PRO A 155 -15.31 -21.55 11.10
N PRO A 156 -14.66 -20.39 10.94
CA PRO A 156 -13.41 -20.13 11.61
C PRO A 156 -13.62 -20.00 13.12
N THR A 157 -12.60 -20.40 13.89
CA THR A 157 -12.61 -20.32 15.36
C THR A 157 -12.48 -18.89 15.87
N ARG A 158 -12.05 -17.96 15.01
CA ARG A 158 -11.95 -16.52 15.26
C ARG A 158 -12.17 -15.72 13.97
N PRO A 159 -12.62 -14.45 14.06
CA PRO A 159 -12.98 -13.66 12.87
C PRO A 159 -11.79 -13.06 12.11
N ASP A 160 -10.62 -12.84 12.72
CA ASP A 160 -9.43 -12.25 12.09
C ASP A 160 -8.46 -13.31 11.56
N ILE A 161 -8.70 -13.75 10.33
CA ILE A 161 -8.01 -14.86 9.67
C ILE A 161 -7.36 -14.41 8.36
N TYR A 162 -6.31 -15.10 7.94
CA TYR A 162 -5.55 -14.80 6.74
C TYR A 162 -6.41 -14.98 5.48
N SER A 163 -6.73 -13.87 4.81
CA SER A 163 -7.74 -13.84 3.74
C SER A 163 -7.46 -14.81 2.58
N PRO A 164 -6.21 -15.08 2.16
CA PRO A 164 -5.95 -16.08 1.14
C PRO A 164 -6.46 -17.48 1.51
N PHE A 165 -6.53 -17.83 2.79
CA PHE A 165 -6.89 -19.17 3.28
C PHE A 165 -8.37 -19.27 3.67
N VAL A 166 -9.16 -18.24 3.36
CA VAL A 166 -10.59 -18.21 3.66
C VAL A 166 -11.39 -18.57 2.42
N ALA A 167 -12.25 -19.57 2.57
CA ALA A 167 -13.27 -19.91 1.61
C ALA A 167 -14.61 -19.27 2.00
N THR A 168 -15.45 -19.05 1.00
CA THR A 168 -16.89 -18.87 1.14
C THR A 168 -17.61 -19.89 0.25
N LYS A 169 -18.94 -19.89 0.23
CA LYS A 169 -19.73 -20.77 -0.63
C LYS A 169 -20.35 -20.00 -1.77
N ILE A 170 -20.03 -20.40 -3.01
CA ILE A 170 -20.77 -19.98 -4.20
C ILE A 170 -21.46 -21.22 -4.74
N ASN A 171 -22.80 -21.21 -4.77
CA ASN A 171 -23.62 -22.37 -5.19
C ASN A 171 -23.22 -23.67 -4.46
N GLY A 172 -22.90 -23.57 -3.17
CA GLY A 172 -22.47 -24.70 -2.33
C GLY A 172 -21.00 -25.13 -2.50
N VAL A 173 -20.26 -24.56 -3.45
CA VAL A 173 -18.85 -24.90 -3.71
C VAL A 173 -17.92 -23.98 -2.90
N PRO A 174 -16.94 -24.51 -2.15
CA PRO A 174 -15.90 -23.72 -1.51
C PRO A 174 -15.12 -22.90 -2.54
N THR A 175 -15.11 -21.59 -2.37
CA THR A 175 -14.43 -20.64 -3.27
C THR A 175 -13.64 -19.66 -2.43
N ALA A 176 -12.38 -19.42 -2.76
CA ALA A 176 -11.55 -18.46 -2.02
C ALA A 176 -12.17 -17.05 -2.05
N ILE A 177 -12.19 -16.35 -0.91
CA ILE A 177 -12.71 -14.97 -0.87
C ILE A 177 -11.90 -14.03 -1.77
N ASN A 178 -10.59 -14.25 -1.87
CA ASN A 178 -9.72 -13.49 -2.76
C ASN A 178 -10.10 -13.65 -4.23
N TYR A 179 -10.54 -14.85 -4.65
CA TYR A 179 -11.03 -15.08 -6.01
C TYR A 179 -12.26 -14.21 -6.31
N ILE A 180 -13.18 -14.08 -5.35
CA ILE A 180 -14.37 -13.23 -5.49
C ILE A 180 -13.98 -11.76 -5.67
N HIS A 181 -13.11 -11.25 -4.80
CA HIS A 181 -12.66 -9.86 -4.90
C HIS A 181 -11.95 -9.56 -6.21
N ARG A 182 -11.03 -10.44 -6.63
CA ARG A 182 -10.34 -10.30 -7.92
C ARG A 182 -11.33 -10.28 -9.08
N SER A 183 -12.33 -11.17 -9.04
CA SER A 183 -13.36 -11.27 -10.08
C SER A 183 -14.24 -10.02 -10.16
N ARG A 184 -14.58 -9.42 -9.01
CA ARG A 184 -15.40 -8.21 -8.95
C ARG A 184 -14.64 -6.97 -9.38
N LEU A 185 -13.35 -6.91 -9.06
CA LEU A 185 -12.46 -5.82 -9.48
C LEU A 185 -11.93 -5.99 -10.91
N LYS A 186 -12.38 -6.99 -11.68
CA LYS A 186 -11.82 -7.32 -13.00
C LYS A 186 -11.88 -6.19 -14.04
N ASN A 187 -12.75 -5.20 -13.81
CA ASN A 187 -12.93 -4.05 -14.69
C ASN A 187 -12.19 -2.80 -14.19
N LEU A 188 -11.53 -2.85 -13.03
CA LEU A 188 -10.69 -1.76 -12.56
C LEU A 188 -9.43 -1.66 -13.44
N THR A 189 -9.29 -0.55 -14.16
CA THR A 189 -8.15 -0.24 -15.02
C THR A 189 -6.84 -0.22 -14.23
N GLY A 190 -5.79 -0.79 -14.81
CA GLY A 190 -4.43 -0.75 -14.26
C GLY A 190 -4.23 -1.53 -12.95
N ARG A 191 -5.26 -2.21 -12.44
CA ARG A 191 -5.14 -2.99 -11.20
C ARG A 191 -4.04 -4.04 -11.31
N THR A 192 -3.29 -4.17 -10.23
CA THR A 192 -2.26 -5.20 -10.08
C THR A 192 -2.37 -5.75 -8.66
N TYR A 193 -1.97 -7.00 -8.47
CA TYR A 193 -1.91 -7.62 -7.14
C TYR A 193 -0.46 -7.85 -6.74
N VAL A 194 -0.17 -7.67 -5.46
CA VAL A 194 1.19 -7.86 -4.93
C VAL A 194 1.67 -9.29 -5.17
N SER A 195 0.82 -10.29 -4.91
CA SER A 195 1.18 -11.69 -5.18
C SER A 195 1.47 -11.97 -6.65
N ASP A 196 0.77 -11.35 -7.60
CA ASP A 196 1.05 -11.51 -9.03
C ASP A 196 2.43 -10.96 -9.40
N VAL A 197 2.79 -9.79 -8.87
CA VAL A 197 4.11 -9.18 -9.08
C VAL A 197 5.20 -10.10 -8.56
N LEU A 198 5.02 -10.63 -7.34
CA LEU A 198 5.98 -11.53 -6.71
C LEU A 198 6.07 -12.86 -7.47
N TRP A 199 4.95 -13.44 -7.88
CA TRP A 199 4.91 -14.71 -8.61
C TRP A 199 5.62 -14.62 -9.96
N ARG A 200 5.32 -13.58 -10.76
CA ARG A 200 5.96 -13.36 -12.06
C ARG A 200 7.47 -13.14 -11.95
N ASN A 201 7.93 -12.61 -10.82
CA ASN A 201 9.35 -12.34 -10.56
C ASN A 201 9.95 -13.28 -9.51
N TRP A 202 9.34 -14.46 -9.30
CA TRP A 202 9.69 -15.30 -8.15
C TRP A 202 11.17 -15.68 -8.12
N GLY A 203 11.80 -15.97 -9.27
CA GLY A 203 13.23 -16.31 -9.31
C GLY A 203 14.13 -15.21 -8.71
N GLN A 204 13.77 -13.94 -8.88
CA GLN A 204 14.49 -12.81 -8.29
C GLN A 204 14.16 -12.66 -6.79
N VAL A 205 12.90 -12.80 -6.40
CA VAL A 205 12.46 -12.78 -4.99
C VAL A 205 13.14 -13.89 -4.19
N GLU A 206 13.19 -15.10 -4.76
CA GLU A 206 13.87 -16.26 -4.21
C GLU A 206 15.37 -15.99 -4.03
N THR A 207 16.01 -15.39 -5.03
CA THR A 207 17.43 -15.00 -4.93
C THR A 207 17.65 -14.07 -3.74
N TYR A 208 16.78 -13.07 -3.53
CA TYR A 208 16.88 -12.15 -2.40
C TYR A 208 16.67 -12.85 -1.05
N LEU A 209 15.64 -13.70 -0.94
CA LEU A 209 15.40 -14.51 0.26
C LEU A 209 16.62 -15.36 0.60
N ARG A 210 17.20 -16.05 -0.39
CA ARG A 210 18.38 -16.90 -0.20
C ARG A 210 19.60 -16.10 0.23
N ILE A 211 19.81 -14.89 -0.30
CA ILE A 211 20.88 -14.01 0.16
C ILE A 211 20.65 -13.64 1.63
N ILE A 212 19.46 -13.18 1.99
CA ILE A 212 19.13 -12.78 3.37
C ILE A 212 19.31 -13.97 4.34
N PHE A 213 18.85 -15.16 3.97
CA PHE A 213 18.99 -16.35 4.81
C PHE A 213 20.45 -16.81 4.95
N LYS A 214 21.24 -16.75 3.87
CA LYS A 214 22.70 -17.00 3.96
C LYS A 214 23.39 -15.99 4.87
N ARG A 215 22.96 -14.72 4.87
CA ARG A 215 23.50 -13.69 5.76
C ARG A 215 23.09 -13.91 7.22
N ALA A 216 21.87 -14.39 7.46
CA ALA A 216 21.43 -14.78 8.79
C ALA A 216 22.32 -15.85 9.42
N LEU A 217 22.82 -16.81 8.62
CA LEU A 217 23.73 -17.86 9.08
C LEU A 217 25.13 -17.36 9.52
N LEU A 218 25.47 -16.09 9.24
CA LEU A 218 26.73 -15.49 9.67
C LEU A 218 26.61 -14.80 11.05
N GLY A 219 25.43 -14.83 11.69
CA GLY A 219 25.25 -14.30 13.03
C GLY A 219 26.14 -15.02 14.05
N GLU A 220 26.67 -14.28 15.03
CA GLU A 220 27.55 -14.86 16.07
C GLU A 220 26.75 -15.74 17.04
N THR A 221 25.45 -15.46 17.16
CA THR A 221 24.53 -16.21 18.01
C THR A 221 23.30 -16.74 17.26
N PRO A 222 22.68 -17.84 17.72
CA PRO A 222 21.40 -18.31 17.17
C PRO A 222 20.28 -17.26 17.25
N TYR A 223 20.27 -16.44 18.31
CA TYR A 223 19.28 -15.38 18.48
C TYR A 223 19.40 -14.30 17.39
N GLU A 224 20.61 -13.81 17.12
CA GLU A 224 20.85 -12.83 16.05
C GLU A 224 20.45 -13.37 14.69
N SER A 225 20.78 -14.64 14.43
CA SER A 225 20.45 -15.34 13.20
C SER A 225 18.91 -15.41 13.03
N THR A 226 18.17 -15.78 14.08
CA THR A 226 16.70 -15.78 14.08
C THR A 226 16.13 -14.38 13.82
N VAL A 227 16.62 -13.36 14.54
CA VAL A 227 16.17 -11.96 14.35
C VAL A 227 16.42 -11.51 12.92
N HIS A 228 17.51 -11.95 12.30
CA HIS A 228 17.82 -11.63 10.91
C HIS A 228 16.84 -12.26 9.92
N VAL A 229 16.50 -13.55 10.08
CA VAL A 229 15.44 -14.19 9.27
C VAL A 229 14.11 -13.49 9.46
N GLN A 230 13.78 -13.08 10.69
CA GLN A 230 12.53 -12.39 11.03
C GLN A 230 12.36 -11.04 10.34
N LYS A 231 13.46 -10.40 9.91
CA LYS A 231 13.38 -9.20 9.07
C LYS A 231 12.72 -9.48 7.72
N ALA A 232 12.86 -10.69 7.17
CA ALA A 232 12.27 -11.09 5.90
C ALA A 232 10.97 -11.91 6.04
N VAL A 233 10.79 -12.63 7.15
CA VAL A 233 9.62 -13.47 7.42
C VAL A 233 9.19 -13.29 8.88
N ASP A 234 8.10 -12.56 9.11
CA ASP A 234 7.69 -12.16 10.46
C ASP A 234 6.51 -12.95 11.03
N ARG A 235 5.70 -13.58 10.17
CA ARG A 235 4.46 -14.27 10.55
C ARG A 235 4.34 -15.68 9.96
N TRP A 236 3.51 -16.49 10.59
CA TRP A 236 3.19 -17.86 10.22
C TRP A 236 1.68 -18.05 10.20
N VAL A 237 1.16 -18.75 9.20
CA VAL A 237 -0.28 -18.98 9.03
C VAL A 237 -0.58 -20.46 9.04
N GLY A 238 -1.46 -20.91 9.93
CA GLY A 238 -2.00 -22.27 9.92
C GLY A 238 -3.02 -22.47 8.79
N ALA A 239 -3.30 -23.72 8.42
CA ALA A 239 -4.36 -24.03 7.44
C ALA A 239 -5.76 -23.56 7.87
N ASP A 240 -5.95 -23.35 9.17
CA ASP A 240 -7.15 -22.74 9.77
C ASP A 240 -7.22 -21.21 9.57
N GLY A 241 -6.23 -20.62 8.88
CA GLY A 241 -6.11 -19.20 8.60
C GLY A 241 -5.58 -18.37 9.77
N VAL A 242 -5.24 -18.97 10.92
CA VAL A 242 -4.78 -18.22 12.09
C VAL A 242 -3.35 -17.74 11.87
N VAL A 243 -3.14 -16.44 12.03
CA VAL A 243 -1.83 -15.79 11.91
C VAL A 243 -1.16 -15.71 13.28
N SER A 244 0.11 -16.06 13.35
CA SER A 244 0.94 -16.04 14.55
C SER A 244 2.36 -15.53 14.25
N ASP A 245 3.14 -15.19 15.28
CA ASP A 245 4.55 -14.82 15.09
C ASP A 245 5.34 -15.98 14.49
N ALA A 246 6.19 -15.66 13.51
CA ALA A 246 7.16 -16.59 12.93
C ALA A 246 8.38 -16.73 13.84
N ARG A 247 8.18 -17.33 15.01
CA ARG A 247 9.27 -17.73 15.91
C ARG A 247 9.94 -18.98 15.34
N PHE A 248 11.20 -18.83 14.96
CA PHE A 248 12.07 -19.89 14.45
C PHE A 248 13.34 -19.98 15.28
N PHE A 249 13.93 -21.16 15.33
CA PHE A 249 15.27 -21.37 15.85
C PHE A 249 16.15 -21.90 14.73
N ILE A 250 17.30 -21.27 14.51
CA ILE A 250 18.28 -21.83 13.59
C ILE A 250 19.05 -22.93 14.31
N THR A 251 19.12 -24.09 13.66
CA THR A 251 19.84 -25.28 14.09
C THR A 251 20.84 -25.69 13.00
N GLU A 252 21.72 -26.65 13.28
CA GLU A 252 22.65 -27.20 12.28
C GLU A 252 21.93 -27.82 11.07
N ARG A 253 20.68 -28.24 11.23
CA ARG A 253 19.88 -28.90 10.17
C ARG A 253 19.00 -27.94 9.38
N GLY A 254 18.86 -26.68 9.82
CA GLY A 254 17.99 -25.68 9.18
C GLY A 254 17.19 -24.86 10.20
N LEU A 255 15.95 -24.54 9.86
CA LEU A 255 15.02 -23.77 10.68
C LEU A 255 14.08 -24.69 11.45
N GLU A 256 14.02 -24.56 12.77
CA GLU A 256 13.09 -25.30 13.60
C GLU A 256 11.92 -24.44 14.08
N ARG A 257 10.71 -24.97 13.95
CA ARG A 257 9.47 -24.43 14.52
C ARG A 257 8.55 -25.56 14.95
N ASN A 258 8.01 -25.47 16.17
CA ASN A 258 7.05 -26.45 16.72
C ASN A 258 7.55 -27.91 16.59
N ASN A 259 8.83 -28.16 16.91
CA ASN A 259 9.49 -29.46 16.80
C ASN A 259 9.59 -30.03 15.37
N LYS A 260 9.32 -29.22 14.33
CA LYS A 260 9.57 -29.56 12.94
C LYS A 260 10.75 -28.75 12.42
N CYS A 261 11.72 -29.44 11.84
CA CYS A 261 12.87 -28.84 11.18
C CYS A 261 12.57 -28.75 9.68
N TYR A 262 12.79 -27.57 9.12
CA TYR A 262 12.70 -27.25 7.71
C TYR A 262 14.11 -26.95 7.22
N ASP A 263 14.53 -27.59 6.12
CA ASP A 263 15.70 -27.09 5.42
C ASP A 263 15.38 -25.75 4.72
N TRP A 264 16.41 -25.07 4.22
CA TRP A 264 16.24 -23.76 3.59
C TRP A 264 15.44 -23.81 2.28
N ASP A 265 15.52 -24.92 1.54
CA ASP A 265 14.80 -25.08 0.27
C ASP A 265 13.31 -25.30 0.54
N GLU A 266 12.97 -26.21 1.47
CA GLU A 266 11.61 -26.43 1.95
C GLU A 266 11.00 -25.12 2.47
N PHE A 267 11.74 -24.35 3.25
CA PHE A 267 11.25 -23.08 3.80
C PHE A 267 10.94 -22.05 2.71
N VAL A 268 11.82 -21.92 1.71
CA VAL A 268 11.61 -21.03 0.56
C VAL A 268 10.43 -21.50 -0.30
N ASP A 269 10.29 -22.81 -0.51
CA ASP A 269 9.17 -23.39 -1.25
C ASP A 269 7.82 -23.17 -0.55
N LEU A 270 7.79 -23.16 0.80
CA LEU A 270 6.59 -22.79 1.55
C LEU A 270 6.23 -21.30 1.38
N ILE A 271 7.22 -20.40 1.34
CA ILE A 271 6.97 -18.98 1.02
C ILE A 271 6.42 -18.86 -0.42
N LYS A 272 7.02 -19.59 -1.37
CA LYS A 272 6.59 -19.64 -2.77
C LYS A 272 5.14 -20.10 -2.90
N LEU A 273 4.78 -21.16 -2.17
CA LEU A 273 3.44 -21.73 -2.19
C LEU A 273 2.40 -20.71 -1.71
N ASN A 274 2.72 -19.90 -0.69
CA ASN A 274 1.85 -18.82 -0.26
C ASN A 274 1.62 -17.75 -1.35
N VAL A 275 2.71 -17.32 -2.00
CA VAL A 275 2.65 -16.38 -3.13
C VAL A 275 1.80 -16.96 -4.26
N TYR A 276 1.99 -18.25 -4.56
CA TYR A 276 1.24 -18.96 -5.58
C TYR A 276 -0.27 -19.00 -5.28
N ILE A 277 -0.65 -19.43 -4.07
CA ILE A 277 -2.05 -19.50 -3.64
C ILE A 277 -2.72 -18.12 -3.72
N SER A 278 -2.00 -17.07 -3.32
CA SER A 278 -2.53 -15.70 -3.38
C SER A 278 -2.69 -15.20 -4.83
N SER A 279 -1.76 -15.55 -5.71
CA SER A 279 -1.78 -15.21 -7.15
C SER A 279 -2.83 -16.01 -7.94
N HIS A 280 -3.10 -17.25 -7.52
CA HIS A 280 -4.06 -18.19 -8.14
C HIS A 280 -5.09 -18.66 -7.11
N PRO A 281 -5.93 -17.76 -6.56
CA PRO A 281 -6.81 -18.08 -5.43
C PRO A 281 -7.84 -19.18 -5.73
N GLU A 282 -8.15 -19.45 -6.99
CA GLU A 282 -8.96 -20.59 -7.42
C GLU A 282 -8.35 -21.95 -7.04
N THR A 283 -7.02 -22.02 -6.89
CA THR A 283 -6.31 -23.25 -6.50
C THR A 283 -6.27 -23.48 -4.99
N MET A 284 -6.69 -22.48 -4.19
CA MET A 284 -6.58 -22.54 -2.74
C MET A 284 -7.27 -23.76 -2.13
N PRO A 285 -8.54 -24.10 -2.48
CA PRO A 285 -9.22 -25.23 -1.85
C PRO A 285 -8.48 -26.56 -1.98
N ASP A 286 -7.74 -26.74 -3.08
CA ASP A 286 -7.00 -27.98 -3.36
C ASP A 286 -5.58 -27.98 -2.76
N LEU A 287 -5.00 -26.80 -2.56
CA LEU A 287 -3.61 -26.67 -2.08
C LEU A 287 -3.50 -26.46 -0.58
N ILE A 288 -4.57 -25.98 0.08
CA ILE A 288 -4.54 -25.66 1.51
C ILE A 288 -4.26 -26.90 2.38
N GLU A 289 -4.63 -28.11 1.93
CA GLU A 289 -4.29 -29.36 2.65
C GLU A 289 -2.78 -29.63 2.69
N LYS A 290 -2.03 -29.18 1.69
CA LYS A 290 -0.57 -29.35 1.62
C LYS A 290 0.17 -28.51 2.66
N VAL A 291 -0.51 -27.52 3.25
CA VAL A 291 0.04 -26.59 4.24
C VAL A 291 -0.60 -26.77 5.62
N LYS A 292 -0.99 -28.01 5.97
CA LYS A 292 -1.58 -28.35 7.28
C LYS A 292 -0.75 -27.88 8.49
N ASP A 293 0.58 -27.86 8.37
CA ASP A 293 1.49 -27.39 9.42
C ASP A 293 1.68 -25.85 9.40
N GLY A 294 1.10 -25.21 8.38
CA GLY A 294 1.15 -23.80 8.09
C GLY A 294 2.27 -23.39 7.14
N ILE A 295 2.33 -22.09 6.87
CA ILE A 295 3.27 -21.44 5.95
C ILE A 295 3.85 -20.15 6.54
N PRO A 296 5.11 -19.81 6.18
CA PRO A 296 5.70 -18.52 6.48
C PRO A 296 5.12 -17.40 5.60
N LEU A 297 4.99 -16.20 6.19
CA LEU A 297 4.64 -14.98 5.49
C LEU A 297 5.84 -14.03 5.40
N MET A 298 6.07 -13.49 4.21
CA MET A 298 7.02 -12.40 4.04
C MET A 298 6.62 -11.21 4.92
N SER A 299 7.63 -10.64 5.60
CA SER A 299 7.47 -9.41 6.36
C SER A 299 7.07 -8.28 5.43
N LYS A 300 6.39 -7.30 6.00
CA LYS A 300 5.97 -6.12 5.27
C LYS A 300 7.15 -5.29 4.76
N GLU A 301 8.21 -5.19 5.56
CA GLU A 301 9.47 -4.53 5.22
C GLU A 301 10.09 -5.16 3.96
N PHE A 302 10.14 -6.49 3.92
CA PHE A 302 10.68 -7.20 2.77
C PHE A 302 9.76 -7.08 1.55
N LEU A 303 8.45 -7.12 1.73
CA LEU A 303 7.50 -6.86 0.64
C LEU A 303 7.70 -5.46 0.04
N ILE A 304 7.80 -4.41 0.86
CA ILE A 304 8.05 -3.04 0.38
C ILE A 304 9.36 -2.96 -0.40
N LEU A 305 10.42 -3.59 0.12
CA LEU A 305 11.71 -3.64 -0.57
C LEU A 305 11.63 -4.37 -1.91
N CYS A 306 10.95 -5.52 -1.96
CA CYS A 306 10.73 -6.26 -3.20
C CYS A 306 9.98 -5.42 -4.23
N LEU A 307 8.91 -4.70 -3.85
CA LEU A 307 8.17 -3.86 -4.79
C LEU A 307 9.04 -2.75 -5.42
N ALA A 308 9.98 -2.19 -4.65
CA ALA A 308 10.94 -1.23 -5.18
C ALA A 308 12.03 -1.88 -6.04
N LEU A 309 12.56 -3.04 -5.64
CA LEU A 309 13.57 -3.79 -6.42
C LEU A 309 13.03 -4.36 -7.73
N LEU A 310 11.72 -4.56 -7.81
CA LEU A 310 11.01 -5.07 -8.99
C LEU A 310 10.45 -3.96 -9.89
N ASP A 311 10.88 -2.70 -9.68
CA ASP A 311 10.57 -1.55 -10.54
C ASP A 311 9.06 -1.35 -10.76
N THR A 312 8.25 -1.56 -9.71
CA THR A 312 6.78 -1.56 -9.86
C THR A 312 6.18 -0.22 -10.26
N ASP A 313 6.90 0.87 -10.06
CA ASP A 313 6.51 2.22 -10.46
C ASP A 313 6.87 2.61 -11.89
N PHE A 314 7.52 1.72 -12.65
CA PHE A 314 7.85 1.96 -14.06
C PHE A 314 6.86 1.30 -15.01
N VAL A 315 6.42 2.05 -16.02
CA VAL A 315 5.40 1.60 -16.98
C VAL A 315 6.00 0.61 -17.99
N SER A 316 5.22 -0.41 -18.37
CA SER A 316 5.55 -1.35 -19.46
C SER A 316 6.89 -2.09 -19.32
N GLY A 317 7.34 -2.33 -18.09
CA GLY A 317 8.62 -3.02 -17.83
C GLY A 317 9.85 -2.17 -18.13
N ALA A 318 9.68 -0.85 -18.26
CA ALA A 318 10.80 0.06 -18.17
C ALA A 318 11.53 -0.17 -16.83
N LYS A 319 12.84 0.07 -16.83
CA LYS A 319 13.68 -0.04 -15.64
C LYS A 319 14.35 1.30 -15.38
N SER A 320 14.68 1.56 -14.13
CA SER A 320 15.53 2.70 -13.81
C SER A 320 16.85 2.61 -14.59
N GLN A 321 17.22 3.72 -15.23
CA GLN A 321 18.51 3.89 -15.88
C GLN A 321 19.28 4.94 -15.09
N GLY A 322 20.44 4.55 -14.55
CA GLY A 322 21.30 5.46 -13.78
C GLY A 322 22.07 4.74 -12.69
N LYS A 323 22.58 5.53 -11.75
CA LYS A 323 23.34 5.04 -10.57
C LYS A 323 22.44 4.72 -9.37
N ILE A 324 21.17 5.13 -9.43
CA ILE A 324 20.19 5.04 -8.34
C ILE A 324 18.85 4.65 -8.96
N ASN A 325 18.05 3.87 -8.23
CA ASN A 325 16.67 3.58 -8.55
C ASN A 325 15.74 4.55 -7.81
N PRO A 326 15.15 5.58 -8.46
CA PRO A 326 14.09 6.36 -7.86
C PRO A 326 12.83 5.50 -7.81
N HIS A 327 12.30 5.28 -6.61
CA HIS A 327 11.04 4.54 -6.44
C HIS A 327 9.98 5.46 -5.84
N PHE A 328 8.83 5.59 -6.50
CA PHE A 328 7.72 6.42 -6.03
C PHE A 328 6.59 5.56 -5.48
N HIS A 329 6.05 5.93 -4.33
CA HIS A 329 4.97 5.15 -3.72
C HIS A 329 3.93 6.03 -3.05
N TRP A 330 2.67 5.88 -3.46
CA TRP A 330 1.55 6.52 -2.76
C TRP A 330 1.21 5.75 -1.50
N GLY A 331 1.45 6.31 -0.32
CA GLY A 331 1.12 5.73 0.98
C GLY A 331 -0.21 6.26 1.54
N GLY A 332 -1.07 5.36 2.01
CA GLY A 332 -2.26 5.74 2.79
C GLY A 332 -1.87 6.31 4.16
N PHE A 333 -2.82 6.90 4.89
CA PHE A 333 -2.51 7.61 6.16
C PHE A 333 -1.86 6.74 7.24
N GLN A 334 -2.10 5.42 7.28
CA GLN A 334 -1.39 4.53 8.22
C GLN A 334 0.08 4.36 7.85
N MET A 335 0.41 4.40 6.56
CA MET A 335 1.76 4.20 6.03
C MET A 335 2.56 5.50 6.06
N ALA A 336 2.03 6.54 5.43
CA ALA A 336 2.67 7.84 5.23
C ALA A 336 2.34 8.86 6.31
N GLY A 337 1.47 8.51 7.25
CA GLY A 337 1.01 9.45 8.26
C GLY A 337 -0.05 10.41 7.74
N LEU A 338 -0.53 11.26 8.65
CA LEU A 338 -1.54 12.28 8.41
C LEU A 338 -1.47 13.31 9.54
N GLY A 339 -1.29 14.59 9.21
CA GLY A 339 -1.08 15.62 10.22
C GLY A 339 0.21 15.43 11.03
N LYS A 340 0.05 15.22 12.35
CA LYS A 340 1.17 15.00 13.28
C LYS A 340 1.70 13.56 13.26
N ASP A 341 0.88 12.61 12.82
CA ASP A 341 1.22 11.20 12.80
C ASP A 341 2.17 10.91 11.64
N ARG A 342 3.29 10.23 11.90
CA ARG A 342 4.33 9.93 10.90
C ARG A 342 4.09 8.65 10.09
N GLY A 343 3.05 7.89 10.44
CA GLY A 343 2.78 6.57 9.88
C GLY A 343 3.83 5.51 10.25
N TYR A 344 3.56 4.26 9.90
CA TYR A 344 4.46 3.15 10.26
C TYR A 344 5.74 3.12 9.43
N PHE A 345 5.76 3.68 8.21
CA PHE A 345 6.84 3.44 7.26
C PHE A 345 8.20 3.90 7.79
N GLN A 346 8.22 5.02 8.52
CA GLN A 346 9.43 5.55 9.15
C GLN A 346 10.09 4.55 10.12
N ASN A 347 9.28 3.73 10.80
CA ASN A 347 9.79 2.70 11.72
C ASN A 347 10.39 1.50 10.96
N SER A 348 9.96 1.28 9.72
CA SER A 348 10.41 0.19 8.85
C SER A 348 11.72 0.50 8.12
N VAL A 349 12.09 1.79 7.96
CA VAL A 349 13.23 2.22 7.13
C VAL A 349 14.56 1.56 7.53
N ALA A 350 14.84 1.43 8.84
CA ALA A 350 16.08 0.82 9.30
C ALA A 350 16.19 -0.66 8.90
N THR A 351 15.09 -1.40 9.04
CA THR A 351 15.00 -2.81 8.64
C THR A 351 15.11 -2.97 7.12
N ILE A 352 14.39 -2.15 6.35
CA ILE A 352 14.46 -2.15 4.88
C ILE A 352 15.90 -1.86 4.41
N ARG A 353 16.57 -0.88 5.02
CA ARG A 353 17.96 -0.54 4.71
C ARG A 353 18.91 -1.71 5.00
N ALA A 354 18.73 -2.40 6.12
CA ALA A 354 19.53 -3.58 6.45
C ALA A 354 19.35 -4.69 5.41
N LEU A 355 18.08 -5.04 5.09
CA LEU A 355 17.77 -6.04 4.06
C LEU A 355 18.36 -5.69 2.70
N MET A 356 18.24 -4.43 2.27
CA MET A 356 18.81 -3.97 1.01
C MET A 356 20.34 -4.07 1.02
N GLN A 357 20.98 -3.75 2.13
CA GLN A 357 22.43 -3.88 2.25
C GLN A 357 22.90 -5.34 2.13
N ASP A 358 22.17 -6.28 2.73
CA ASP A 358 22.45 -7.70 2.61
C ASP A 358 22.30 -8.20 1.17
N ILE A 359 21.20 -7.82 0.51
CA ILE A 359 20.99 -8.14 -0.91
C ILE A 359 22.14 -7.60 -1.76
N ARG A 360 22.56 -6.34 -1.57
CA ARG A 360 23.65 -5.74 -2.35
C ARG A 360 24.99 -6.41 -2.14
N ILE A 361 25.34 -6.76 -0.89
CA ILE A 361 26.61 -7.43 -0.58
C ILE A 361 26.61 -8.88 -1.12
N GLY A 362 25.47 -9.57 -1.02
CA GLY A 362 25.38 -10.98 -1.39
C GLY A 362 25.06 -11.25 -2.87
N SER A 363 24.78 -10.21 -3.67
CA SER A 363 24.48 -10.36 -5.10
C SER A 363 25.74 -10.29 -5.94
N ASN A 364 25.86 -11.18 -6.93
CA ASN A 364 26.93 -11.10 -7.94
C ASN A 364 26.81 -9.82 -8.80
N GLU A 365 25.58 -9.42 -9.08
CA GLU A 365 25.22 -8.16 -9.73
C GLU A 365 24.36 -7.36 -8.74
N PRO A 366 24.98 -6.50 -7.90
CA PRO A 366 24.25 -5.75 -6.89
C PRO A 366 23.17 -4.85 -7.52
N PRO A 367 21.92 -4.87 -7.01
CA PRO A 367 20.91 -3.93 -7.48
C PRO A 367 21.32 -2.49 -7.18
N LEU A 368 20.81 -1.57 -8.00
CA LEU A 368 21.01 -0.13 -7.79
C LEU A 368 20.50 0.27 -6.39
N PRO A 369 21.19 1.18 -5.68
CA PRO A 369 20.65 1.81 -4.48
C PRO A 369 19.27 2.41 -4.73
N ILE A 370 18.37 2.33 -3.76
CA ILE A 370 16.99 2.82 -3.89
C ILE A 370 16.84 4.18 -3.19
N ALA A 371 16.26 5.14 -3.92
CA ALA A 371 15.74 6.39 -3.38
C ALA A 371 14.20 6.32 -3.31
N TYR A 372 13.68 5.89 -2.17
CA TYR A 372 12.25 5.65 -1.97
C TYR A 372 11.51 6.93 -1.61
N THR A 373 10.63 7.42 -2.46
CA THR A 373 9.81 8.62 -2.24
C THR A 373 8.40 8.22 -1.83
N LEU A 374 8.09 8.38 -0.54
CA LEU A 374 6.77 8.13 0.01
C LEU A 374 5.89 9.38 -0.14
N MET A 375 4.81 9.24 -0.90
CA MET A 375 3.87 10.32 -1.22
C MET A 375 2.57 10.12 -0.44
N PRO A 376 2.14 11.09 0.39
CA PRO A 376 0.99 10.88 1.26
C PRO A 376 -0.32 11.03 0.46
N ALA A 377 -1.03 9.93 0.23
CA ALA A 377 -2.30 9.95 -0.46
C ALA A 377 -3.39 10.69 0.34
N GLY A 378 -3.23 10.80 1.67
CA GLY A 378 -4.20 11.44 2.57
C GLY A 378 -4.56 12.90 2.20
N ILE A 379 -3.73 13.59 1.42
CA ILE A 379 -4.06 14.93 0.89
C ILE A 379 -5.35 14.93 0.06
N PHE A 380 -5.67 13.81 -0.61
CA PHE A 380 -6.84 13.71 -1.47
C PHE A 380 -8.16 13.54 -0.71
N LEU A 381 -8.12 13.38 0.62
CA LEU A 381 -9.33 13.45 1.46
C LEU A 381 -10.00 14.83 1.37
N LEU A 382 -9.22 15.87 1.05
CA LEU A 382 -9.66 17.26 0.93
C LEU A 382 -10.40 17.55 -0.38
N LEU A 383 -10.42 16.65 -1.36
CA LEU A 383 -11.02 16.94 -2.68
C LEU A 383 -12.54 16.80 -2.63
N PRO A 384 -13.32 17.88 -2.77
CA PRO A 384 -14.78 17.78 -2.82
C PRO A 384 -15.25 17.10 -4.12
N HIS A 385 -16.51 16.70 -4.15
CA HIS A 385 -17.15 16.29 -5.40
C HIS A 385 -17.51 17.50 -6.26
N LEU A 386 -17.33 17.41 -7.58
CA LEU A 386 -17.61 18.52 -8.51
C LEU A 386 -19.06 19.01 -8.46
N SER A 387 -20.01 18.11 -8.19
CA SER A 387 -21.44 18.45 -8.10
C SER A 387 -21.83 19.08 -6.75
N ALA A 388 -20.95 19.07 -5.74
CA ALA A 388 -21.20 19.59 -4.41
C ALA A 388 -20.68 21.03 -4.29
N ILE A 389 -21.38 21.99 -4.93
CA ILE A 389 -20.94 23.39 -5.02
C ILE A 389 -20.71 24.02 -3.63
N THR A 390 -21.65 23.85 -2.70
CA THR A 390 -21.53 24.42 -1.34
C THR A 390 -20.37 23.85 -0.54
N GLU A 391 -20.09 22.56 -0.72
CA GLU A 391 -18.93 21.89 -0.12
C GLU A 391 -17.64 22.41 -0.75
N THR A 392 -17.62 22.54 -2.07
CA THR A 392 -16.50 23.06 -2.84
C THR A 392 -16.13 24.47 -2.39
N ASP A 393 -17.11 25.37 -2.23
CA ASP A 393 -16.89 26.73 -1.73
C ASP A 393 -16.36 26.72 -0.28
N ALA A 394 -16.88 25.84 0.57
CA ALA A 394 -16.43 25.73 1.96
C ALA A 394 -14.97 25.30 2.05
N ILE A 395 -14.55 24.31 1.23
CA ILE A 395 -13.18 23.84 1.16
C ILE A 395 -12.25 24.86 0.48
N ASN A 396 -12.68 25.50 -0.62
CA ASN A 396 -11.93 26.59 -1.24
C ASN A 396 -11.58 27.69 -0.22
N ASN A 397 -12.56 28.11 0.58
CA ASN A 397 -12.36 29.10 1.64
C ASN A 397 -11.34 28.63 2.69
N LEU A 398 -11.42 27.37 3.14
CA LEU A 398 -10.43 26.82 4.07
C LEU A 398 -9.02 26.88 3.50
N LEU A 399 -8.84 26.36 2.28
CA LEU A 399 -7.52 26.27 1.64
C LEU A 399 -6.95 27.66 1.33
N ASN A 400 -7.79 28.63 0.94
CA ASN A 400 -7.41 30.03 0.75
C ASN A 400 -6.92 30.72 2.03
N GLU A 401 -7.39 30.33 3.20
CA GLU A 401 -6.81 30.85 4.44
C GLU A 401 -5.47 30.18 4.74
N VAL A 402 -5.30 28.89 4.41
CA VAL A 402 -4.02 28.18 4.58
C VAL A 402 -2.92 28.75 3.68
N THR A 403 -3.24 29.20 2.46
CA THR A 403 -2.27 29.82 1.54
C THR A 403 -1.69 31.14 2.06
N LYS A 404 -2.37 31.79 3.02
CA LYS A 404 -1.91 33.04 3.66
C LYS A 404 -0.89 32.81 4.78
N GLU A 405 -0.34 31.59 4.92
CA GLU A 405 0.75 31.31 5.86
C GLU A 405 1.88 32.34 5.63
N PRO A 406 2.37 33.02 6.70
CA PRO A 406 3.39 34.06 6.56
C PRO A 406 4.62 33.56 5.78
N GLU A 407 5.04 34.34 4.78
CA GLU A 407 6.19 34.01 3.93
C GLU A 407 7.49 33.89 4.74
N GLY A 408 8.33 32.91 4.38
CA GLY A 408 9.66 32.71 4.96
C GLY A 408 9.96 31.24 5.30
N LYS A 409 11.16 30.98 5.84
CA LYS A 409 11.54 29.65 6.35
C LYS A 409 10.85 29.38 7.69
N VAL A 410 9.53 29.17 7.65
CA VAL A 410 8.72 28.81 8.82
C VAL A 410 8.96 27.34 9.16
N SER A 411 9.22 27.04 10.44
CA SER A 411 9.41 25.66 10.90
C SER A 411 8.11 24.87 10.81
N LYS A 412 8.21 23.53 10.63
CA LYS A 412 7.05 22.61 10.58
C LYS A 412 6.10 22.82 11.76
N THR A 413 6.64 23.01 12.97
CA THR A 413 5.83 23.26 14.19
C THR A 413 4.98 24.52 14.05
N LYS A 414 5.55 25.63 13.58
CA LYS A 414 4.80 26.88 13.39
C LYS A 414 3.73 26.75 12.30
N THR A 415 4.01 26.00 11.25
CA THR A 415 3.03 25.66 10.20
C THR A 415 1.88 24.83 10.75
N MET A 416 2.18 23.84 11.58
CA MET A 416 1.16 23.04 12.25
C MET A 416 0.28 23.90 13.16
N GLU A 417 0.88 24.77 13.98
CA GLU A 417 0.14 25.71 14.85
C GLU A 417 -0.75 26.67 14.04
N TYR A 418 -0.23 27.22 12.95
CA TYR A 418 -0.97 28.10 12.06
C TYR A 418 -2.18 27.39 11.43
N ILE A 419 -1.96 26.23 10.79
CA ILE A 419 -3.03 25.47 10.13
C ILE A 419 -4.07 25.00 11.15
N LYS A 420 -3.64 24.56 12.35
CA LYS A 420 -4.56 24.19 13.43
C LYS A 420 -5.50 25.34 13.78
N LYS A 421 -4.96 26.55 13.92
CA LYS A 421 -5.75 27.76 14.19
C LYS A 421 -6.76 28.00 13.07
N ILE A 422 -6.33 27.96 11.81
CA ILE A 422 -7.20 28.17 10.64
C ILE A 422 -8.34 27.14 10.59
N VAL A 423 -8.04 25.85 10.77
CA VAL A 423 -9.05 24.78 10.79
C VAL A 423 -10.07 24.99 11.92
N ASN A 424 -9.61 25.32 13.12
CA ASN A 424 -10.48 25.58 14.27
C ASN A 424 -11.39 26.81 14.05
N GLU A 425 -10.83 27.91 13.53
CA GLU A 425 -11.62 29.11 13.20
C GLU A 425 -12.64 28.86 12.09
N TRP A 426 -12.27 28.05 11.10
CA TRP A 426 -13.16 27.65 10.00
C TRP A 426 -14.34 26.81 10.50
N LEU A 427 -14.09 25.87 11.43
CA LEU A 427 -15.13 25.08 12.09
C LEU A 427 -16.01 25.93 13.02
N ALA A 428 -15.43 26.85 13.80
CA ALA A 428 -16.18 27.74 14.69
C ALA A 428 -17.19 28.64 13.94
N LYS A 429 -16.95 28.91 12.64
CA LYS A 429 -17.90 29.61 11.74
C LYS A 429 -19.05 28.73 11.24
N GLY A 430 -19.11 27.46 11.63
CA GLY A 430 -20.14 26.51 11.20
C GLY A 430 -19.97 26.03 9.76
N SER A 431 -18.74 26.03 9.23
CA SER A 431 -18.46 25.63 7.85
C SER A 431 -18.62 24.11 7.62
N ASP A 432 -18.46 23.31 8.67
CA ASP A 432 -18.76 21.87 8.70
C ASP A 432 -20.21 21.56 8.29
N LYS A 433 -21.16 22.44 8.64
CA LYS A 433 -22.58 22.31 8.26
C LYS A 433 -22.82 22.40 6.75
N LYS A 434 -21.85 22.90 5.99
CA LYS A 434 -21.89 22.97 4.52
C LYS A 434 -21.32 21.73 3.85
N LEU A 435 -20.65 20.87 4.60
CA LEU A 435 -20.06 19.63 4.10
C LEU A 435 -21.12 18.54 4.02
N SER A 436 -21.04 17.71 2.98
CA SER A 436 -21.87 16.51 2.91
C SER A 436 -21.46 15.52 4.00
N LYS A 437 -22.41 14.67 4.43
CA LYS A 437 -22.12 13.53 5.31
C LYS A 437 -21.05 12.61 4.72
N GLU A 438 -21.01 12.53 3.39
CA GLU A 438 -20.01 11.77 2.67
C GLU A 438 -18.61 12.32 2.87
N PHE A 439 -18.42 13.61 2.65
CA PHE A 439 -17.12 14.24 2.86
C PHE A 439 -16.65 14.09 4.30
N ILE A 440 -17.52 14.33 5.28
CA ILE A 440 -17.20 14.15 6.71
C ILE A 440 -16.81 12.69 6.99
N SER A 441 -17.49 11.70 6.40
CA SER A 441 -17.17 10.28 6.59
C SER A 441 -15.76 9.89 6.15
N ARG A 442 -15.11 10.70 5.30
CA ARG A 442 -13.71 10.48 4.88
C ARG A 442 -12.71 10.68 6.02
N PHE A 443 -13.14 11.38 7.05
CA PHE A 443 -12.34 11.67 8.24
C PHE A 443 -12.71 10.79 9.42
N SER A 444 -13.77 9.97 9.34
CA SER A 444 -14.25 9.16 10.45
C SER A 444 -13.22 8.13 10.94
N LYS A 445 -13.32 7.78 12.22
CA LYS A 445 -12.60 6.64 12.81
C LYS A 445 -13.22 5.29 12.41
N TYR A 446 -14.53 5.25 12.20
CA TYR A 446 -15.30 4.04 11.88
C TYR A 446 -15.54 3.92 10.38
N ASN A 447 -15.15 2.78 9.81
CA ASN A 447 -15.05 2.54 8.37
C ASN A 447 -16.31 1.85 7.81
N HIS A 448 -17.48 2.45 7.96
CA HIS A 448 -18.64 1.96 7.22
C HIS A 448 -18.67 2.61 5.85
N PRO A 449 -18.67 1.84 4.74
CA PRO A 449 -18.99 2.43 3.45
C PRO A 449 -20.37 3.04 3.51
N MET A 450 -20.42 4.24 2.96
CA MET A 450 -21.56 5.14 2.97
C MET A 450 -22.84 4.46 2.48
N LYS A 451 -23.94 4.74 3.18
CA LYS A 451 -25.28 4.56 2.62
C LYS A 451 -25.47 5.64 1.55
N ASN A 452 -25.87 5.26 0.34
CA ASN A 452 -26.12 6.15 -0.80
C ASN A 452 -24.85 6.73 -1.44
N ILE A 453 -24.01 5.86 -2.02
CA ILE A 453 -22.92 6.28 -2.89
C ILE A 453 -23.53 7.07 -4.07
N PRO A 454 -23.20 8.36 -4.26
CA PRO A 454 -23.68 9.11 -5.42
C PRO A 454 -23.24 8.42 -6.71
N THR A 455 -24.17 8.21 -7.65
CA THR A 455 -23.79 7.75 -8.99
C THR A 455 -23.00 8.85 -9.70
N GLU A 456 -21.73 8.56 -10.00
CA GLU A 456 -20.87 9.31 -10.92
C GLU A 456 -20.55 10.78 -10.56
N THR A 457 -19.87 11.02 -9.44
CA THR A 457 -19.37 12.37 -9.12
C THR A 457 -17.87 12.47 -9.29
N LYS A 458 -17.37 13.14 -10.34
CA LYS A 458 -15.92 13.39 -10.47
C LYS A 458 -15.39 14.21 -9.28
N LEU A 459 -14.19 13.88 -8.80
CA LEU A 459 -13.49 14.74 -7.85
C LEU A 459 -13.13 16.08 -8.49
N PHE A 460 -13.22 17.15 -7.71
CA PHE A 460 -12.78 18.50 -8.08
C PHE A 460 -11.50 18.85 -7.31
N ILE A 461 -10.52 19.43 -8.00
CA ILE A 461 -9.34 20.01 -7.35
C ILE A 461 -9.61 21.51 -7.13
N PRO A 462 -9.77 21.96 -5.87
CA PRO A 462 -9.85 23.38 -5.52
C PRO A 462 -8.68 24.16 -6.11
N GLU A 463 -8.91 25.34 -6.68
CA GLU A 463 -7.81 26.18 -7.22
C GLU A 463 -6.70 26.46 -6.18
N PRO A 464 -7.02 26.76 -4.90
CA PRO A 464 -5.99 26.98 -3.88
C PRO A 464 -5.18 25.73 -3.55
N PHE A 465 -5.66 24.53 -3.90
CA PHE A 465 -4.96 23.27 -3.67
C PHE A 465 -3.62 23.23 -4.44
N TYR A 466 -3.58 23.81 -5.65
CA TYR A 466 -2.37 23.89 -6.47
C TYR A 466 -1.27 24.76 -5.82
N GLY A 467 -1.69 25.86 -5.17
CA GLY A 467 -0.80 26.81 -4.49
C GLY A 467 -0.31 26.35 -3.12
N LEU A 468 -0.78 25.20 -2.62
CA LEU A 468 -0.36 24.66 -1.33
C LEU A 468 0.76 23.63 -1.49
N SER A 469 1.66 23.62 -0.52
CA SER A 469 2.65 22.55 -0.40
C SER A 469 2.01 21.24 0.06
N ILE A 470 2.64 20.11 -0.29
CA ILE A 470 2.22 18.77 0.17
C ILE A 470 2.17 18.72 1.70
N GLN A 471 3.13 19.36 2.38
CA GLN A 471 3.12 19.51 3.84
C GLN A 471 1.88 20.25 4.35
N GLN A 472 1.51 21.39 3.76
CA GLN A 472 0.31 22.13 4.21
C GLN A 472 -0.96 21.31 3.98
N LEU A 473 -1.08 20.63 2.84
CA LEU A 473 -2.22 19.77 2.54
C LEU A 473 -2.35 18.61 3.53
N ILE A 474 -1.25 17.91 3.84
CA ILE A 474 -1.31 16.76 4.74
C ILE A 474 -1.58 17.18 6.19
N ILE A 475 -1.07 18.36 6.61
CA ILE A 475 -1.38 18.94 7.92
C ILE A 475 -2.85 19.34 8.00
N THR A 476 -3.38 19.98 6.96
CA THR A 476 -4.80 20.39 6.89
C THR A 476 -5.73 19.18 6.98
N ALA A 477 -5.45 18.14 6.21
CA ALA A 477 -6.22 16.89 6.25
C ALA A 477 -6.15 16.21 7.63
N GLY A 478 -5.00 16.28 8.31
CA GLY A 478 -4.84 15.75 9.66
C GLY A 478 -5.63 16.50 10.72
N TYR A 479 -5.61 17.84 10.71
CA TYR A 479 -6.41 18.61 11.66
C TYR A 479 -7.90 18.50 11.41
N LEU A 480 -8.35 18.42 10.16
CA LEU A 480 -9.74 18.08 9.86
C LEU A 480 -10.11 16.70 10.40
N LYS A 481 -9.22 15.71 10.28
CA LYS A 481 -9.44 14.38 10.87
C LYS A 481 -9.61 14.44 12.37
N GLU A 482 -8.74 15.15 13.08
CA GLU A 482 -8.83 15.30 14.53
C GLU A 482 -10.15 15.97 14.92
N ALA A 483 -10.44 17.14 14.35
CA ALA A 483 -11.58 17.93 14.75
C ALA A 483 -12.94 17.31 14.38
N LEU A 484 -13.06 16.66 13.22
CA LEU A 484 -14.31 16.01 12.79
C LEU A 484 -14.58 14.66 13.48
N ASN A 485 -13.61 14.10 14.21
CA ASN A 485 -13.83 12.91 15.06
C ASN A 485 -14.18 13.24 16.51
N GLU A 486 -13.99 14.50 16.93
CA GLU A 486 -14.30 14.98 18.29
C GLU A 486 -15.75 15.50 18.43
N HIS A 487 -16.47 15.61 17.31
CA HIS A 487 -17.88 16.00 17.20
C HIS A 487 -18.73 14.84 16.69
#